data_AF-A0A9D3U605-F1
#
_entry.id   AF-A0A9D3U605-F1
#
_cell.length_a   1.000
_cell.length_b   1.000
_cell.length_c   1.000
_cell.angle_alpha   90.00
_cell.angle_beta   90.00
_cell.angle_gamma   90.00
#
_symmetry.space_group_name_H-M   'P 1'
#
loop_
_entity.id
_entity.type
_entity.pdbx_description
1 polymer ?
#
loop_
_entity_poly.entity_id
_entity_poly.type
_entity_poly.pdbx_seq_one_letter_code
_entity_poly.pdbx_strand_id
1 'polypeptide(L)'
;MEGKDIAEVIKEALAQTLVFYYPFAGRLKEGANGKLIVECNSEEVKFIKADANVTLQQFGEPLQPPFPCFKELLFDVPGSQAMLNGPLLLIQVTRLKCGGFIFSLCFNQVTCDATGLQQFMSAIGEMA
;
A
#
# COMPACT_ATOMS: atom_id res chain seq x y z
N MET A 1 -15.09 10.72 22.29
CA MET A 1 -15.38 10.84 20.86
C MET A 1 -14.65 9.69 20.20
N GLU A 2 -15.34 8.61 19.87
CA GLU A 2 -14.74 7.51 19.10
C GLU A 2 -14.40 8.05 17.71
N GLY A 3 -13.12 8.26 17.45
CA GLY A 3 -12.65 8.55 16.09
C GLY A 3 -12.85 7.31 15.22
N LYS A 4 -13.16 7.50 13.93
CA LYS A 4 -13.16 6.40 12.96
C LYS A 4 -11.80 5.70 13.00
N ASP A 5 -11.82 4.38 12.88
CA ASP A 5 -10.62 3.57 12.75
C ASP A 5 -9.81 4.01 11.52
N ILE A 6 -8.56 4.42 11.73
CA ILE A 6 -7.66 4.92 10.68
C ILE A 6 -7.51 3.93 9.52
N ALA A 7 -7.55 2.63 9.81
CA ALA A 7 -7.44 1.62 8.77
C ALA A 7 -8.72 1.52 7.91
N GLU A 8 -9.89 1.84 8.45
CA GLU A 8 -11.13 1.96 7.65
C GLU A 8 -11.12 3.26 6.85
N VAL A 9 -10.70 4.37 7.45
CA VAL A 9 -10.58 5.67 6.76
C VAL A 9 -9.70 5.54 5.51
N ILE A 10 -8.49 4.99 5.67
CA ILE A 10 -7.56 4.81 4.55
C ILE A 10 -8.13 3.82 3.52
N LYS A 11 -8.84 2.76 3.95
CA LYS A 11 -9.48 1.81 3.03
C LYS A 11 -10.59 2.47 2.20
N GLU A 12 -11.43 3.28 2.82
CA GLU A 12 -12.48 4.06 2.15
C GLU A 12 -11.89 5.08 1.16
N ALA A 13 -10.83 5.79 1.57
CA ALA A 13 -10.10 6.74 0.73
C ALA A 13 -9.43 6.05 -0.47
N LEU A 14 -8.79 4.89 -0.25
CA LEU A 14 -8.20 4.08 -1.31
C LEU A 14 -9.26 3.63 -2.33
N ALA A 15 -10.42 3.17 -1.87
CA ALA A 15 -11.50 2.76 -2.77
C ALA A 15 -11.98 3.91 -3.67
N GLN A 16 -12.11 5.12 -3.12
CA GLN A 16 -12.44 6.31 -3.89
C GLN A 16 -11.32 6.70 -4.86
N THR A 17 -10.07 6.62 -4.42
CA THR A 17 -8.89 6.96 -5.24
C THR A 17 -8.76 6.03 -6.44
N LEU A 18 -9.01 4.73 -6.25
CA LEU A 18 -8.93 3.73 -7.31
C LEU A 18 -9.96 3.93 -8.44
N VAL A 19 -10.98 4.77 -8.26
CA VAL A 19 -11.86 5.18 -9.37
C VAL A 19 -11.06 5.97 -10.42
N PHE A 20 -10.19 6.88 -9.97
CA PHE A 20 -9.37 7.73 -10.83
C PHE A 20 -8.06 7.03 -11.22
N TYR A 21 -7.56 6.18 -10.32
CA TYR A 21 -6.29 5.46 -10.46
C TYR A 21 -6.52 3.95 -10.65
N TYR A 22 -7.52 3.60 -11.45
CA TYR A 22 -7.95 2.22 -11.71
C TYR A 22 -6.85 1.26 -12.21
N PRO A 23 -5.76 1.69 -12.90
CA PRO A 23 -4.71 0.76 -13.29
C PRO A 23 -4.03 0.06 -12.11
N PHE A 24 -4.01 0.64 -10.91
CA PHE A 24 -3.44 -0.03 -9.72
C PHE A 24 -4.27 -1.22 -9.24
N ALA A 25 -5.55 -1.29 -9.63
CA ALA A 25 -6.42 -2.45 -9.44
C ALA A 25 -6.33 -3.46 -10.62
N GLY A 26 -5.27 -3.37 -11.43
CA GLY A 26 -5.02 -4.30 -12.52
C GLY A 26 -3.99 -5.37 -12.17
N ARG A 27 -3.50 -6.05 -13.21
CA ARG A 27 -2.37 -6.98 -13.16
C ARG A 27 -1.39 -6.71 -14.28
N LEU A 28 -0.09 -6.87 -14.00
CA LEU A 28 0.93 -6.82 -15.05
C LEU A 28 0.89 -8.12 -15.84
N LYS A 29 0.80 -8.01 -17.17
CA LYS A 29 0.81 -9.13 -18.11
C LYS A 29 1.88 -8.92 -19.16
N GLU A 30 2.32 -10.01 -19.77
CA GLU A 30 3.11 -9.98 -20.98
C GLU A 30 2.18 -10.02 -22.19
N GLY A 31 2.26 -8.99 -23.03
CA GLY A 31 1.53 -8.87 -24.28
C GLY A 31 2.35 -9.36 -25.47
N ALA A 32 1.87 -9.05 -26.68
CA ALA A 32 2.57 -9.43 -27.91
C ALA A 32 4.01 -8.90 -27.95
N ASN A 33 4.92 -9.73 -28.47
CA ASN A 33 6.35 -9.43 -28.59
C ASN A 33 7.06 -9.10 -27.26
N GLY A 34 6.57 -9.63 -26.14
CA GLY A 34 7.18 -9.44 -24.81
C GLY A 34 6.92 -8.07 -24.18
N LYS A 35 6.00 -7.28 -24.74
CA LYS A 35 5.67 -5.95 -24.18
C LYS A 35 4.85 -6.10 -22.91
N LEU A 36 5.26 -5.46 -21.83
CA LEU A 36 4.49 -5.42 -20.59
C LEU A 36 3.25 -4.51 -20.75
N ILE A 37 2.10 -5.02 -20.32
CA ILE A 37 0.81 -4.31 -20.33
C ILE A 37 0.13 -4.45 -18.98
N VAL A 38 -0.65 -3.44 -18.59
CA VAL A 38 -1.53 -3.53 -17.41
C VAL A 38 -2.91 -3.95 -17.87
N GLU A 39 -3.34 -5.14 -17.46
CA GLU A 39 -4.71 -5.59 -17.62
C GLU A 39 -5.57 -4.95 -16.52
N CYS A 40 -6.38 -3.96 -16.90
CA CYS A 40 -7.27 -3.22 -16.00
C CYS A 40 -8.60 -3.96 -15.82
N ASN A 41 -8.57 -5.09 -15.12
CA ASN A 41 -9.72 -5.98 -14.90
C ASN A 41 -10.43 -5.74 -13.55
N SER A 42 -10.11 -4.64 -12.86
CA SER A 42 -10.63 -4.31 -11.53
C SER A 42 -10.40 -5.43 -10.50
N GLU A 43 -9.32 -6.21 -10.66
CA GLU A 43 -8.89 -7.14 -9.64
C GLU A 43 -8.48 -6.41 -8.35
N GLU A 44 -8.85 -6.99 -7.22
CA GLU A 44 -8.66 -6.35 -5.91
C GLU A 44 -7.19 -5.95 -5.64
N VAL A 45 -7.03 -4.77 -5.03
CA VAL A 45 -5.79 -4.34 -4.38
C VAL A 45 -5.66 -5.06 -3.03
N LYS A 46 -4.43 -5.42 -2.63
CA LYS A 46 -4.21 -6.04 -1.32
C LYS A 46 -4.13 -4.96 -0.24
N PHE A 47 -5.07 -4.98 0.70
CA PHE A 47 -5.12 -4.09 1.84
C PHE A 47 -5.07 -4.89 3.15
N ILE A 48 -4.05 -4.66 3.97
CA ILE A 48 -3.82 -5.37 5.23
C ILE A 48 -4.03 -4.43 6.41
N LYS A 49 -4.84 -4.87 7.37
CA LYS A 49 -4.98 -4.22 8.68
C LYS A 49 -4.15 -5.01 9.68
N ALA A 50 -3.29 -4.32 10.43
CA ALA A 50 -2.45 -4.92 11.43
C ALA A 50 -2.45 -4.08 12.71
N ASP A 51 -2.12 -4.72 13.83
CA ASP A 51 -1.96 -4.08 15.13
C ASP A 51 -0.60 -4.50 15.70
N ALA A 52 0.17 -3.53 16.18
CA ALA A 52 1.47 -3.77 16.79
C ALA A 52 1.47 -3.24 18.23
N ASN A 53 1.82 -4.11 19.17
CA ASN A 53 1.91 -3.79 20.61
C ASN A 53 3.21 -3.05 20.95
N VAL A 54 3.55 -2.04 20.15
CA VAL A 54 4.72 -1.17 20.30
C VAL A 54 4.30 0.29 20.10
N THR A 55 5.07 1.21 20.66
CA THR A 55 4.92 2.66 20.43
C THR A 55 5.87 3.13 19.34
N LEU A 56 5.60 4.30 18.75
CA LEU A 56 6.49 4.90 17.75
C LEU A 56 7.91 5.14 18.30
N GLN A 57 8.03 5.53 19.57
CA GLN A 57 9.32 5.76 20.24
C GLN A 57 10.22 4.52 20.27
N GLN A 58 9.63 3.32 20.24
CA GLN A 58 10.39 2.07 20.21
C GLN A 58 11.07 1.82 18.85
N PHE A 59 10.74 2.58 17.81
CA PHE A 59 11.43 2.58 16.51
C PHE A 59 12.63 3.54 16.47
N GLY A 60 12.89 4.29 17.55
CA GLY A 60 14.02 5.21 17.67
C GLY A 60 13.64 6.68 17.57
N GLU A 61 14.52 7.53 18.09
CA GLU A 61 14.40 8.98 18.04
C GLU A 61 15.80 9.58 17.78
N PRO A 62 16.11 10.06 16.57
CA PRO A 62 15.24 10.14 15.39
C PRO A 62 14.92 8.76 14.78
N LEU A 63 13.80 8.66 14.06
CA LEU A 63 13.44 7.47 13.29
C LEU A 63 14.46 7.27 12.17
N GLN A 64 15.32 6.24 12.31
CA GLN A 64 16.34 5.91 11.32
C GLN A 64 16.30 4.43 10.96
N PRO A 65 16.50 4.09 9.68
CA PRO A 65 16.70 2.71 9.28
C PRO A 65 18.01 2.16 9.86
N PRO A 66 18.10 0.84 10.11
CA PRO A 66 17.06 -0.17 9.89
C PRO A 66 15.96 -0.13 10.98
N PHE A 67 14.70 -0.20 10.56
CA PHE A 67 13.58 -0.28 11.50
C PHE A 67 13.47 -1.70 12.08
N PRO A 68 13.23 -1.85 13.39
CA PRO A 68 12.93 -3.15 13.97
C PRO A 68 11.68 -3.75 13.31
N CYS A 69 11.67 -5.08 13.13
CA CYS A 69 10.53 -5.81 12.59
C CYS A 69 10.06 -5.30 11.19
N PHE A 70 10.99 -4.85 10.35
CA PHE A 70 10.65 -4.29 9.02
C PHE A 70 9.84 -5.26 8.15
N LYS A 71 10.09 -6.57 8.24
CA LYS A 71 9.37 -7.59 7.47
C LYS A 71 7.92 -7.77 7.95
N GLU A 72 7.63 -7.42 9.20
CA GLU A 72 6.30 -7.43 9.78
C GLU A 72 5.53 -6.14 9.48
N LEU A 73 6.23 -5.02 9.26
CA LEU A 73 5.63 -3.74 8.86
C LEU A 73 5.09 -3.75 7.43
N LEU A 74 5.68 -4.57 6.56
CA LEU A 74 5.19 -4.84 5.21
C LEU A 74 5.14 -6.34 5.00
N PHE A 75 3.99 -6.94 5.33
CA PHE A 75 3.81 -8.38 5.21
C PHE A 75 3.88 -8.82 3.74
N ASP A 76 4.87 -9.64 3.43
CA ASP A 76 4.99 -10.26 2.11
C ASP A 76 3.95 -11.38 1.98
N VAL A 77 2.84 -11.07 1.30
CA VAL A 77 1.82 -12.05 0.98
C VAL A 77 2.39 -12.99 -0.10
N PRO A 78 2.43 -14.32 0.10
CA PRO A 78 2.96 -15.23 -0.90
C PRO A 78 2.35 -15.01 -2.29
N GLY A 79 3.21 -14.84 -3.30
CA GLY A 79 2.80 -14.54 -4.68
C GLY A 79 2.50 -13.06 -4.96
N SER A 80 2.56 -12.18 -3.95
CA SER A 80 2.31 -10.75 -4.14
C SER A 80 3.46 -9.99 -4.82
N GLN A 81 4.69 -10.50 -4.71
CA GLN A 81 5.88 -9.96 -5.37
C GLN A 81 6.14 -10.57 -6.76
N ALA A 82 5.21 -11.36 -7.31
CA ALA A 82 5.35 -11.86 -8.67
C ALA A 82 5.32 -10.69 -9.65
N MET A 83 6.34 -10.61 -10.51
CA MET A 83 6.43 -9.55 -11.52
C MET A 83 5.19 -9.53 -12.44
N LEU A 84 4.72 -10.72 -12.84
CA LEU A 84 3.53 -10.91 -13.67
C LEU A 84 2.41 -11.55 -12.84
N ASN A 85 1.16 -11.18 -13.14
CA ASN A 85 -0.05 -11.69 -12.49
C ASN A 85 -0.18 -11.41 -10.98
N GLY A 86 0.83 -10.81 -10.34
CA GLY A 86 0.76 -10.33 -8.98
C GLY A 86 -0.04 -9.02 -8.85
N PRO A 87 -0.56 -8.70 -7.65
CA PRO A 87 -1.16 -7.41 -7.37
C PRO A 87 -0.15 -6.28 -7.64
N LEU A 88 -0.61 -5.21 -8.29
CA LEU A 88 0.24 -4.05 -8.59
C LEU A 88 0.45 -3.15 -7.37
N LEU A 89 -0.38 -3.31 -6.35
CA LEU A 89 -0.42 -2.49 -5.15
C LEU A 89 -0.75 -3.35 -3.93
N LEU A 90 0.06 -3.20 -2.88
CA LEU A 90 -0.18 -3.73 -1.55
C LEU A 90 0.00 -2.59 -0.54
N ILE A 91 -1.00 -2.39 0.30
CA ILE A 91 -0.97 -1.41 1.39
C ILE A 91 -1.20 -2.14 2.70
N GLN A 92 -0.38 -1.85 3.70
CA GLN A 92 -0.58 -2.28 5.08
C GLN A 92 -0.69 -1.06 5.99
N VAL A 93 -1.74 -1.03 6.80
CA VAL A 93 -1.92 -0.05 7.87
C VAL A 93 -1.76 -0.77 9.21
N THR A 94 -0.70 -0.42 9.94
CA THR A 94 -0.37 -1.01 11.24
C THR A 94 -0.65 -0.01 12.36
N ARG A 95 -1.62 -0.30 13.24
CA ARG A 95 -1.93 0.56 14.40
C ARG A 95 -0.91 0.32 15.50
N LEU A 96 -0.48 1.39 16.17
CA LEU A 96 0.50 1.35 17.25
C LEU A 96 -0.18 1.58 18.60
N LYS A 97 0.43 1.05 19.67
CA LYS A 97 -0.07 1.18 21.05
C LYS A 97 -0.24 2.64 21.50
N CYS A 98 0.56 3.57 20.96
CA CYS A 98 0.50 4.99 21.29
C CYS A 98 -0.57 5.79 20.52
N GLY A 99 -1.46 5.11 19.77
CA GLY A 99 -2.47 5.76 18.92
C GLY A 99 -1.95 6.25 17.57
N GLY A 100 -0.64 6.15 17.31
CA GLY A 100 -0.05 6.35 15.99
C GLY A 100 -0.29 5.15 15.07
N PHE A 101 0.13 5.26 13.82
CA PHE A 101 0.05 4.18 12.84
C PHE A 101 1.24 4.22 11.88
N ILE A 102 1.50 3.10 11.22
CA ILE A 102 2.48 2.96 10.14
C ILE A 102 1.71 2.66 8.87
N PHE A 103 1.98 3.44 7.82
CA PHE A 103 1.50 3.20 6.47
C PHE A 103 2.64 2.59 5.64
N SER A 104 2.45 1.36 5.19
CA SER A 104 3.44 0.63 4.41
C SER A 104 2.89 0.30 3.03
N LEU A 105 3.73 0.50 2.02
CA LEU A 105 3.37 0.40 0.61
C LEU A 105 4.36 -0.50 -0.13
N CYS A 106 3.84 -1.44 -0.90
CA CYS A 106 4.57 -2.15 -1.94
C CYS A 106 3.83 -1.96 -3.27
N PHE A 107 4.56 -1.69 -4.34
CA PHE A 107 3.96 -1.48 -5.65
C PHE A 107 4.88 -1.97 -6.76
N ASN A 108 4.29 -2.31 -7.90
CA ASN A 108 5.05 -2.67 -9.09
C ASN A 108 5.52 -1.39 -9.81
N GLN A 109 6.84 -1.15 -9.79
CA GLN A 109 7.48 0.04 -10.38
C GLN A 109 7.27 0.21 -11.89
N VAL A 110 6.88 -0.85 -12.61
CA VAL A 110 6.56 -0.74 -14.05
C VAL A 110 5.29 0.10 -14.26
N THR A 111 4.44 0.22 -13.23
CA THR A 111 3.14 0.90 -13.32
C THR A 111 3.27 2.42 -13.33
N CYS A 112 4.17 2.98 -12.52
CA CYS A 112 4.36 4.42 -12.40
C CYS A 112 5.77 4.76 -11.92
N ASP A 113 6.22 5.98 -12.24
CA ASP A 113 7.41 6.58 -11.65
C ASP A 113 7.13 7.13 -10.25
N ALA A 114 8.15 7.72 -9.63
CA ALA A 114 8.05 8.30 -8.29
C ALA A 114 7.05 9.46 -8.21
N THR A 115 6.93 10.27 -9.28
CA THR A 115 6.00 11.41 -9.31
C THR A 115 4.55 10.92 -9.40
N GLY A 116 4.27 9.92 -10.23
CA GLY A 116 2.97 9.27 -10.30
C GLY A 116 2.59 8.62 -8.97
N LEU A 117 3.55 7.98 -8.29
CA LEU A 117 3.31 7.43 -6.96
C LEU A 117 2.98 8.54 -5.93
N GLN A 118 3.73 9.64 -5.93
CA GLN A 118 3.48 10.76 -5.03
C GLN A 118 2.09 11.36 -5.24
N GLN A 119 1.65 11.51 -6.49
CA GLN A 119 0.31 11.98 -6.81
C GLN A 119 -0.76 11.02 -6.30
N PHE A 120 -0.59 9.71 -6.53
CA PHE A 120 -1.50 8.69 -6.02
C PHE A 120 -1.61 8.71 -4.48
N MET A 121 -0.48 8.80 -3.79
CA MET A 121 -0.42 8.89 -2.33
C MET A 121 -1.08 10.17 -1.81
N SER A 122 -0.91 11.29 -2.51
CA SER A 122 -1.57 12.56 -2.15
C SER A 122 -3.08 12.46 -2.33
N ALA A 123 -3.55 11.83 -3.41
CA ALA A 123 -4.98 11.60 -3.65
C ALA A 123 -5.63 10.72 -2.56
N ILE A 124 -4.94 9.66 -2.09
CA ILE A 124 -5.41 8.89 -0.93
C ILE A 124 -5.55 9.80 0.29
N GLY A 125 -4.55 10.65 0.56
CA GLY A 125 -4.56 11.58 1.70
C GLY A 125 -5.68 12.63 1.62
N GLU A 126 -6.00 13.12 0.43
CA GLU A 126 -7.08 14.10 0.20
C GLU A 126 -8.48 13.48 0.34
N MET A 127 -8.62 12.16 0.16
CA MET A 127 -9.90 11.44 0.28
C MET A 127 -10.11 10.79 1.67
N ALA A 128 -9.15 10.92 2.58
CA ALA A 128 -9.16 10.35 3.92
C ALA A 128 -9.76 11.29 4.98
#